data_AF-A0A6J4B492-F1
#
_entry.id   AF-A0A6J4B492-F1
#
_cell.length_a   1.000
_cell.length_b   1.000
_cell.length_c   1.000
_cell.angle_alpha   90.00
_cell.angle_beta   90.00
_cell.angle_gamma   90.00
#
_symmetry.space_group_name_H-M   'P 1'
#
loop_
_entity.id
_entity.type
_entity.pdbx_description
1 polymer ?
#
loop_
_entity_poly.entity_id
_entity_poly.type
_entity_poly.pdbx_seq_one_letter_code
_entity_poly.pdbx_strand_id
1 'polypeptide(L)'
;MAKLSIALTTAAALASSANAFAPSKGARSVTSALSATGFEEVGGKPWDPLSLGKLEDANDTFPNMFPKSQYLQESEIKHGRMCMLAWTGVWATHVGGMGLGMHIPGMPVESDWTKALGVFAAEQPALFGAILLFISIAEGESVGHSGDNWRNMSTKEPGNLGFDWMGLTKKLSEEKVARYKIVELKNGRAAMIAMASLFAMEAIPGSVPIMNVFN
;
A
#
# COMPACT_ATOMS: atom_id res chain seq x y z
N MET A 1 57.68 -57.14 8.44
CA MET A 1 57.11 -55.78 8.45
C MET A 1 56.06 -55.61 7.35
N ALA A 2 54.88 -56.23 7.47
CA ALA A 2 53.81 -56.08 6.46
C ALA A 2 52.38 -56.18 7.02
N LYS A 3 52.19 -56.50 8.31
CA LYS A 3 50.87 -56.65 8.93
C LYS A 3 50.41 -55.44 9.77
N LEU A 4 51.28 -54.43 9.96
CA LEU A 4 50.97 -53.26 10.79
C LEU A 4 50.43 -52.06 9.98
N SER A 5 50.63 -52.03 8.66
CA SER A 5 50.26 -50.89 7.80
C SER A 5 48.80 -50.90 7.30
N ILE A 6 48.13 -52.05 7.35
CA ILE A 6 46.74 -52.19 6.87
C ILE A 6 45.72 -51.82 7.97
N ALA A 7 46.07 -52.01 9.24
CA ALA A 7 45.20 -51.65 10.36
C ALA A 7 45.10 -50.13 10.58
N LEU A 8 46.13 -49.36 10.21
CA LEU A 8 46.15 -47.91 10.39
C LEU A 8 45.42 -47.16 9.27
N THR A 9 45.29 -47.77 8.08
CA THR A 9 44.63 -47.17 6.92
C THR A 9 43.11 -47.38 6.94
N THR A 10 42.60 -48.44 7.58
CA THR A 10 41.16 -48.67 7.73
C THR A 10 40.52 -47.89 8.89
N ALA A 11 41.29 -47.52 9.92
CA ALA A 11 40.80 -46.69 11.02
C ALA A 11 40.60 -45.21 10.62
N ALA A 12 41.32 -44.72 9.61
CA ALA A 12 41.21 -43.33 9.14
C ALA A 12 39.96 -43.07 8.28
N ALA A 13 39.37 -44.10 7.66
CA ALA A 13 38.19 -43.96 6.79
C ALA A 13 36.85 -43.90 7.55
N LEU A 14 36.82 -44.33 8.82
CA LEU A 14 35.62 -44.29 9.66
C LEU A 14 35.52 -43.03 10.54
N ALA A 15 36.59 -42.26 10.65
CA ALA A 15 36.59 -40.98 11.36
C ALA A 15 36.07 -39.82 10.49
N SER A 16 36.07 -39.96 9.17
CA SER A 16 35.58 -38.93 8.23
C SER A 16 34.06 -38.90 8.06
N SER A 17 33.33 -39.93 8.52
CA SER A 17 31.87 -40.01 8.39
C SER A 17 31.09 -39.36 9.54
N ALA A 18 31.74 -38.94 10.63
CA ALA A 18 31.05 -38.38 11.80
C ALA A 18 30.69 -36.88 11.67
N ASN A 19 31.29 -36.15 10.73
CA ASN A 19 31.02 -34.72 10.53
C ASN A 19 29.90 -34.44 9.50
N ALA A 20 29.30 -35.46 8.89
CA ALA A 20 28.25 -35.29 7.89
C ALA A 20 26.86 -34.97 8.46
N PHE A 21 26.69 -35.01 9.79
CA PHE A 21 25.44 -34.71 10.49
C PHE A 21 25.61 -33.74 11.67
N ALA A 22 26.57 -32.83 11.60
CA ALA A 22 26.50 -31.64 12.45
C ALA A 22 25.37 -30.75 11.92
N PRO A 23 24.39 -30.32 12.74
CA PRO A 23 23.44 -29.32 12.31
C PRO A 23 24.26 -28.08 11.96
N SER A 24 24.35 -27.76 10.67
CA SER A 24 24.85 -26.45 10.28
C SER A 24 23.93 -25.48 10.99
N LYS A 25 24.51 -24.60 11.82
CA LYS A 25 23.82 -23.37 12.16
C LYS A 25 23.76 -22.63 10.83
N GLY A 26 22.76 -22.99 10.01
CA GLY A 26 22.41 -22.23 8.84
C GLY A 26 22.27 -20.83 9.37
N ALA A 27 23.19 -19.95 8.98
CA ALA A 27 22.99 -18.54 9.13
C ALA A 27 21.61 -18.33 8.52
N ARG A 28 20.63 -18.03 9.37
CA ARG A 28 19.29 -17.69 8.92
C ARG A 28 19.56 -16.59 7.92
N SER A 29 19.36 -16.87 6.63
CA SER A 29 19.40 -15.83 5.63
C SER A 29 18.31 -14.88 6.09
N VAL A 30 18.73 -13.81 6.76
CA VAL A 30 17.85 -12.69 7.04
C VAL A 30 17.67 -12.13 5.65
N THR A 31 16.64 -12.61 4.95
CA THR A 31 16.20 -12.02 3.70
C THR A 31 16.16 -10.52 3.94
N SER A 32 16.99 -9.77 3.22
CA SER A 32 17.06 -8.30 3.27
C SER A 32 15.71 -7.64 3.02
N ALA A 33 14.71 -8.41 2.53
CA ALA A 33 13.31 -8.04 2.45
C ALA A 33 12.61 -7.72 3.79
N LEU A 34 13.25 -7.95 4.95
CA LEU A 34 12.66 -7.66 6.26
C LEU A 34 12.92 -6.21 6.73
N SER A 35 13.95 -5.53 6.22
CA SER A 35 14.24 -4.12 6.52
C SER A 35 13.78 -3.24 5.35
N ALA A 36 12.48 -3.25 5.07
CA ALA A 36 11.90 -2.24 4.18
C ALA A 36 11.85 -0.91 4.95
N THR A 37 12.56 0.09 4.45
CA THR A 37 12.57 1.49 4.88
C THR A 37 11.50 2.32 4.18
N GLY A 38 10.99 1.85 3.03
CA GLY A 38 10.03 2.59 2.21
C GLY A 38 10.67 3.58 1.22
N PHE A 39 12.01 3.61 1.17
CA PHE A 39 12.81 4.49 0.33
C PHE A 39 13.75 3.72 -0.62
N GLU A 40 13.53 2.42 -0.80
CA GLU A 40 14.39 1.55 -1.61
C GLU A 40 14.49 2.05 -3.06
N GLU A 41 13.37 2.53 -3.62
CA GLU A 41 13.28 3.00 -5.00
C GLU A 41 13.89 4.40 -5.22
N VAL A 42 14.22 5.11 -4.14
CA VAL A 42 14.76 6.49 -4.16
C VAL A 42 16.14 6.58 -3.49
N GLY A 43 16.87 5.47 -3.42
CA GLY A 43 18.24 5.43 -2.91
C GLY A 43 18.36 5.48 -1.39
N GLY A 44 17.32 5.05 -0.67
CA GLY A 44 17.32 4.91 0.79
C GLY A 44 17.21 6.24 1.56
N LYS A 45 16.85 7.34 0.89
CA LYS A 45 16.72 8.67 1.50
C LYS A 45 15.29 9.20 1.38
N PRO A 46 14.83 10.03 2.35
CA PRO A 46 13.56 10.75 2.21
C PRO A 46 13.53 11.57 0.91
N TRP A 47 12.51 11.33 0.09
CA TRP A 47 12.33 12.00 -1.19
C TRP A 47 11.35 13.17 -1.04
N ASP A 48 11.92 14.38 -0.89
CA ASP A 48 11.18 15.65 -0.94
C ASP A 48 12.02 16.69 -1.71
N PRO A 49 12.06 16.62 -3.06
CA PRO A 49 12.93 17.47 -3.87
C PRO A 49 12.52 18.96 -3.83
N LEU A 50 11.23 19.24 -3.63
CA LEU A 50 10.69 20.60 -3.59
C LEU A 50 10.59 21.17 -2.16
N SER A 51 10.99 20.40 -1.15
CA SER A 51 10.91 20.80 0.27
C SER A 51 9.49 21.18 0.71
N LEU A 52 8.46 20.52 0.16
CA LEU A 52 7.06 20.82 0.47
C LEU A 52 6.74 20.52 1.94
N GLY A 53 7.37 19.50 2.53
CA GLY A 53 7.19 19.18 3.95
C GLY A 53 7.81 20.21 4.89
N LYS A 54 8.68 21.10 4.39
CA LYS A 54 9.35 22.16 5.15
C LYS A 54 8.72 23.53 4.95
N LEU A 55 7.70 23.65 4.08
CA LEU A 55 7.17 24.92 3.62
C LEU A 55 6.59 25.78 4.75
N GLU A 56 5.84 25.16 5.68
CA GLU A 56 5.28 25.86 6.85
C GLU A 56 6.36 26.38 7.80
N ASP A 57 7.49 25.68 7.92
CA ASP A 57 8.58 26.04 8.83
C ASP A 57 9.66 26.90 8.15
N ALA A 58 9.52 27.17 6.85
CA ALA A 58 10.53 27.89 6.07
C ALA A 58 10.54 29.39 6.36
N ASN A 59 9.37 30.01 6.55
CA ASN A 59 9.21 31.43 6.84
C ASN A 59 8.01 31.66 7.77
N ASP A 60 8.05 32.73 8.55
CA ASP A 60 7.00 33.15 9.47
C ASP A 60 5.89 34.00 8.81
N THR A 61 5.96 34.20 7.49
CA THR A 61 5.05 35.09 6.75
C THR A 61 3.61 34.58 6.62
N PHE A 62 3.37 33.27 6.75
CA PHE A 62 2.06 32.65 6.56
C PHE A 62 1.73 31.70 7.73
N PRO A 63 1.28 32.22 8.87
CA PRO A 63 1.05 31.39 10.06
C PRO A 63 -0.06 30.35 9.86
N ASN A 64 0.26 29.06 10.00
CA ASN A 64 -0.67 27.93 9.89
C ASN A 64 -1.43 27.88 8.55
N MET A 65 -0.82 28.38 7.46
CA MET A 65 -1.43 28.33 6.13
C MET A 65 -1.01 27.10 5.32
N PHE A 66 0.05 26.41 5.76
CA PHE A 66 0.47 25.13 5.19
C PHE A 66 0.27 24.00 6.19
N PRO A 67 -0.08 22.80 5.70
CA PRO A 67 -0.32 21.65 6.56
C PRO A 67 0.97 21.19 7.23
N LYS A 68 0.88 20.81 8.50
CA LYS A 68 1.97 20.10 9.19
C LYS A 68 2.07 18.63 8.75
N SER A 69 3.12 17.96 9.20
CA SER A 69 3.49 16.60 8.81
C SER A 69 2.41 15.55 9.07
N GLN A 70 1.66 15.62 10.19
CA GLN A 70 0.59 14.66 10.49
C GLN A 70 -0.53 14.71 9.43
N TYR A 71 -0.95 15.92 9.04
CA TYR A 71 -1.95 16.11 8.00
C TYR A 71 -1.47 15.61 6.64
N LEU A 72 -0.22 15.88 6.28
CA LEU A 72 0.37 15.41 5.01
C LEU A 72 0.44 13.88 4.94
N GLN A 73 0.85 13.22 6.04
CA GLN A 73 0.89 11.76 6.13
C GLN A 73 -0.50 11.13 6.03
N GLU A 74 -1.49 11.69 6.74
CA GLU A 74 -2.86 11.20 6.66
C GLU A 74 -3.47 11.41 5.28
N SER A 75 -3.16 12.54 4.64
CA SER A 75 -3.60 12.84 3.28
C SER A 75 -3.03 11.85 2.28
N GLU A 76 -1.73 11.53 2.36
CA GLU A 76 -1.11 10.53 1.48
C GLU A 76 -1.77 9.15 1.63
N ILE A 77 -2.00 8.70 2.87
CA ILE A 77 -2.64 7.40 3.13
C ILE A 77 -4.08 7.40 2.61
N LYS A 78 -4.84 8.48 2.82
CA LYS A 78 -6.23 8.60 2.39
C LYS A 78 -6.35 8.56 0.87
N HIS A 79 -5.56 9.35 0.15
CA HIS A 79 -5.53 9.31 -1.32
C HIS A 79 -5.09 7.95 -1.83
N GLY A 80 -4.08 7.34 -1.22
CA GLY A 80 -3.64 5.98 -1.57
C GLY A 80 -4.77 4.95 -1.44
N ARG A 81 -5.50 4.92 -0.31
CA ARG A 81 -6.63 4.01 -0.08
C ARG A 81 -7.77 4.22 -1.08
N MET A 82 -8.15 5.47 -1.32
CA MET A 82 -9.18 5.82 -2.29
C MET A 82 -8.80 5.37 -3.70
N CYS A 83 -7.56 5.62 -4.12
CA CYS A 83 -7.09 5.21 -5.45
C CYS A 83 -6.97 3.70 -5.60
N MET A 84 -6.58 2.95 -4.56
CA MET A 84 -6.55 1.49 -4.62
C MET A 84 -7.95 0.89 -4.86
N LEU A 85 -8.97 1.43 -4.19
CA LEU A 85 -10.36 1.02 -4.38
C LEU A 85 -10.89 1.44 -5.75
N ALA A 86 -10.64 2.69 -6.16
CA ALA A 86 -11.11 3.23 -7.43
C ALA A 86 -10.52 2.47 -8.63
N TRP A 87 -9.21 2.22 -8.64
CA TRP A 87 -8.55 1.50 -9.72
C TRP A 87 -9.07 0.05 -9.85
N THR A 88 -9.25 -0.63 -8.72
CA THR A 88 -9.82 -1.98 -8.72
C THR A 88 -11.26 -1.98 -9.21
N GLY A 89 -12.05 -0.97 -8.82
CA GLY A 89 -13.44 -0.81 -9.25
C GLY A 89 -13.56 -0.67 -10.77
N VAL A 90 -12.83 0.27 -11.37
CA VAL A 90 -12.88 0.50 -12.82
C VAL A 90 -12.38 -0.71 -13.62
N TRP A 91 -11.35 -1.40 -13.14
CA TRP A 91 -10.84 -2.60 -13.80
C TRP A 91 -11.82 -3.79 -13.70
N ALA A 92 -12.46 -3.96 -12.54
CA ALA A 92 -13.40 -5.05 -12.32
C ALA A 92 -14.69 -4.92 -13.15
N THR A 93 -15.17 -3.70 -13.37
CA THR A 93 -16.41 -3.44 -14.13
C THR A 93 -16.17 -3.26 -15.63
N HIS A 94 -14.92 -3.06 -16.08
CA HIS A 94 -14.62 -2.95 -17.50
C HIS A 94 -14.92 -4.27 -18.23
N VAL A 95 -15.65 -4.18 -19.34
CA VAL A 95 -16.08 -5.32 -20.15
C VAL A 95 -15.33 -5.34 -21.48
N GLY A 96 -14.77 -6.50 -21.84
CA GLY A 96 -13.92 -6.65 -23.03
C GLY A 96 -12.43 -6.44 -22.74
N GLY A 97 -11.57 -6.71 -23.73
CA GLY A 97 -10.11 -6.61 -23.58
C GLY A 97 -9.58 -7.46 -22.43
N MET A 98 -8.78 -6.84 -21.55
CA MET A 98 -8.29 -7.43 -20.28
C MET A 98 -9.22 -7.19 -19.07
N GLY A 99 -10.40 -6.60 -19.28
CA GLY A 99 -11.37 -6.33 -18.21
C GLY A 99 -12.00 -7.59 -17.63
N LEU A 100 -12.50 -7.52 -16.40
CA LEU A 100 -13.13 -8.67 -15.73
C LEU A 100 -14.62 -8.82 -16.08
N GLY A 101 -15.30 -7.75 -16.47
CA GLY A 101 -16.73 -7.75 -16.81
C GLY A 101 -17.63 -8.20 -15.66
N MET A 102 -17.19 -8.06 -14.41
CA MET A 102 -17.98 -8.48 -13.24
C MET A 102 -19.11 -7.49 -13.02
N HIS A 103 -20.33 -8.03 -12.89
CA HIS A 103 -21.53 -7.23 -12.70
C HIS A 103 -22.42 -7.83 -11.60
N ILE A 104 -22.89 -6.98 -10.69
CA ILE A 104 -23.81 -7.39 -9.63
C ILE A 104 -25.23 -7.42 -10.21
N PRO A 105 -25.95 -8.55 -10.18
CA PRO A 105 -27.29 -8.63 -10.71
C PRO A 105 -28.23 -7.58 -10.12
N GLY A 106 -28.95 -6.84 -10.97
CA GLY A 106 -29.90 -5.81 -10.57
C GLY A 106 -29.33 -4.39 -10.46
N MET A 107 -28.02 -4.20 -10.71
CA MET A 107 -27.40 -2.89 -10.85
C MET A 107 -27.47 -2.40 -12.30
N PRO A 108 -27.38 -1.08 -12.56
CA PRO A 108 -27.31 -0.55 -13.92
C PRO A 108 -26.07 -1.08 -14.66
N VAL A 109 -26.25 -1.41 -15.94
CA VAL A 109 -25.16 -1.80 -16.83
C VAL A 109 -24.69 -0.56 -17.56
N GLU A 110 -23.50 -0.05 -17.21
CA GLU A 110 -22.83 1.04 -17.91
C GLU A 110 -21.40 0.60 -18.23
N SER A 111 -20.98 0.73 -19.49
CA SER A 111 -19.64 0.31 -19.94
C SER A 111 -18.54 1.30 -19.55
N ASP A 112 -18.91 2.56 -19.34
CA ASP A 112 -18.00 3.67 -19.13
C ASP A 112 -18.10 4.18 -17.69
N TRP A 113 -16.99 4.04 -16.97
CA TRP A 113 -16.91 4.40 -15.55
C TRP A 113 -17.12 5.89 -15.30
N THR A 114 -16.91 6.76 -16.31
CA THR A 114 -17.13 8.22 -16.19
C THR A 114 -18.60 8.59 -16.01
N LYS A 115 -19.51 7.79 -16.57
CA LYS A 115 -20.97 8.00 -16.51
C LYS A 115 -21.66 7.14 -15.46
N ALA A 116 -21.05 6.03 -15.07
CA ALA A 116 -21.64 5.02 -14.18
C ALA A 116 -22.17 5.60 -12.86
N LEU A 117 -21.50 6.60 -12.28
CA LEU A 117 -21.93 7.23 -11.02
C LEU A 117 -23.26 7.97 -11.18
N GLY A 118 -23.44 8.74 -12.26
CA GLY A 118 -24.67 9.50 -12.50
C GLY A 118 -25.87 8.59 -12.73
N VAL A 119 -25.66 7.50 -13.47
CA VAL A 119 -26.69 6.46 -13.70
C VAL A 119 -27.07 5.79 -12.37
N PHE A 120 -26.08 5.37 -11.58
CA PHE A 120 -26.32 4.76 -10.27
C PHE A 120 -27.08 5.68 -9.31
N ALA A 121 -26.70 6.96 -9.26
CA ALA A 121 -27.36 7.95 -8.39
C ALA A 121 -28.82 8.20 -8.80
N ALA A 122 -29.14 8.15 -10.08
CA ALA A 122 -30.50 8.37 -10.59
C ALA A 122 -31.39 7.14 -10.42
N GLU A 123 -30.89 5.94 -10.71
CA GLU A 123 -31.69 4.70 -10.68
C GLU A 123 -31.84 4.13 -9.26
N GLN A 124 -30.84 4.30 -8.40
CA GLN A 124 -30.82 3.73 -7.05
C GLN A 124 -30.55 4.79 -5.97
N PRO A 125 -31.39 5.83 -5.85
CA PRO A 125 -31.14 6.96 -4.95
C PRO A 125 -31.08 6.56 -3.48
N ALA A 126 -31.84 5.55 -3.06
CA ALA A 126 -31.81 5.05 -1.69
C ALA A 126 -30.47 4.39 -1.33
N LEU A 127 -29.94 3.54 -2.22
CA LEU A 127 -28.66 2.87 -2.00
C LEU A 127 -27.50 3.86 -2.10
N PHE A 128 -27.53 4.76 -3.09
CA PHE A 128 -26.55 5.84 -3.22
C PHE A 128 -26.53 6.73 -1.97
N GLY A 129 -27.70 7.17 -1.49
CA GLY A 129 -27.82 7.98 -0.28
C GLY A 129 -27.31 7.29 0.98
N ALA A 130 -27.58 5.99 1.12
CA ALA A 130 -27.08 5.20 2.25
C ALA A 130 -25.54 5.08 2.24
N ILE A 131 -24.94 4.81 1.08
CA ILE A 131 -23.47 4.73 0.92
C ILE A 131 -22.83 6.10 1.22
N LEU A 132 -23.37 7.18 0.66
CA LEU A 132 -22.85 8.52 0.87
C LEU A 132 -22.94 8.96 2.33
N LEU A 133 -24.06 8.64 3.00
CA LEU A 133 -24.24 8.90 4.43
C LEU A 133 -23.21 8.13 5.27
N PHE A 134 -23.01 6.85 4.97
CA PHE A 134 -22.02 6.04 5.67
C PHE A 134 -20.59 6.61 5.51
N ILE A 135 -20.20 6.98 4.29
CA ILE A 135 -18.90 7.62 4.02
C ILE A 135 -18.79 8.94 4.78
N SER A 136 -19.85 9.75 4.79
CA SER A 136 -19.87 11.05 5.45
C SER A 136 -19.70 10.94 6.97
N ILE A 137 -20.37 9.97 7.59
CA ILE A 137 -20.21 9.69 9.04
C ILE A 137 -18.80 9.17 9.32
N ALA A 138 -18.31 8.18 8.57
CA ALA A 138 -16.99 7.60 8.78
C ALA A 138 -15.86 8.62 8.60
N GLU A 139 -15.96 9.49 7.59
CA GLU A 139 -15.01 10.57 7.34
C GLU A 139 -15.10 11.67 8.42
N GLY A 140 -16.29 12.01 8.91
CA GLY A 140 -16.47 12.95 10.03
C GLY A 140 -15.89 12.43 11.34
N GLU A 141 -16.17 11.17 11.66
CA GLU A 141 -15.62 10.46 12.83
C GLU A 141 -14.08 10.33 12.77
N SER A 142 -13.50 10.30 11.56
CA SER A 142 -12.05 10.20 11.37
C SER A 142 -11.29 11.35 12.04
N VAL A 143 -11.89 12.54 12.15
CA VAL A 143 -11.27 13.72 12.76
C VAL A 143 -11.92 14.10 14.10
N GLY A 144 -13.21 13.79 14.29
CA GLY A 144 -14.00 14.24 15.44
C GLY A 144 -13.43 13.91 16.83
N HIS A 145 -12.66 12.84 16.94
CA HIS A 145 -12.11 12.37 18.22
C HIS A 145 -10.62 12.63 18.42
N SER A 146 -9.92 13.17 17.43
CA SER A 146 -8.45 13.18 17.41
C SER A 146 -7.82 14.54 17.61
N GLY A 147 -8.59 15.63 17.58
CA GLY A 147 -8.07 16.99 17.68
C GLY A 147 -7.60 17.54 16.33
N ASP A 148 -6.83 18.64 16.36
CA ASP A 148 -6.46 19.37 15.16
C ASP A 148 -5.23 18.75 14.47
N ASN A 149 -5.48 18.07 13.35
CA ASN A 149 -4.46 17.43 12.55
C ASN A 149 -3.60 18.41 11.74
N TRP A 150 -4.14 19.59 11.40
CA TRP A 150 -3.44 20.59 10.58
C TRP A 150 -2.19 21.13 11.28
N ARG A 151 -2.24 21.26 12.61
CA ARG A 151 -1.19 21.86 13.45
C ARG A 151 -0.35 20.83 14.23
N ASN A 152 -0.36 19.55 13.84
CA ASN A 152 0.24 18.46 14.61
C ASN A 152 -0.31 18.32 16.05
N MET A 153 -1.56 18.73 16.28
CA MET A 153 -2.22 18.61 17.59
C MET A 153 -3.14 17.38 17.64
N SER A 154 -3.01 16.45 16.69
CA SER A 154 -3.77 15.22 16.73
C SER A 154 -3.15 14.20 17.67
N THR A 155 -3.98 13.48 18.41
CA THR A 155 -3.56 12.44 19.37
C THR A 155 -3.50 11.04 18.74
N LYS A 156 -3.91 10.91 17.47
CA LYS A 156 -3.93 9.62 16.76
C LYS A 156 -2.69 9.45 15.87
N GLU A 157 -2.37 8.19 15.56
CA GLU A 157 -1.43 7.90 14.48
C GLU A 157 -2.10 8.23 13.12
N PRO A 158 -1.44 8.98 12.21
CA PRO A 158 -1.97 9.27 10.89
C PRO A 158 -2.39 7.99 10.14
N GLY A 159 -3.61 7.98 9.59
CA GLY A 159 -4.18 6.83 8.88
C GLY A 159 -4.75 5.71 9.77
N ASN A 160 -4.64 5.82 11.10
CA ASN A 160 -5.32 4.90 12.02
C ASN A 160 -6.79 5.31 12.21
N LEU A 161 -7.69 4.52 11.63
CA LEU A 161 -9.15 4.74 11.68
C LEU A 161 -9.85 3.79 12.68
N GLY A 162 -9.11 3.00 13.45
CA GLY A 162 -9.69 1.99 14.35
C GLY A 162 -10.30 0.78 13.64
N PHE A 163 -10.08 0.62 12.33
CA PHE A 163 -10.64 -0.47 11.53
C PHE A 163 -9.80 -1.77 11.55
N ASP A 164 -9.38 -2.22 12.74
CA ASP A 164 -8.69 -3.52 12.93
C ASP A 164 -9.64 -4.57 13.54
N TRP A 165 -10.75 -4.84 12.87
CA TRP A 165 -11.77 -5.80 13.33
C TRP A 165 -11.24 -7.25 13.41
N MET A 166 -10.22 -7.59 12.61
CA MET A 166 -9.56 -8.90 12.65
C MET A 166 -8.51 -9.03 13.75
N GLY A 167 -8.13 -7.91 14.40
CA GLY A 167 -7.09 -7.84 15.42
C GLY A 167 -5.71 -8.25 14.90
N LEU A 168 -5.40 -7.96 13.64
CA LEU A 168 -4.16 -8.38 12.99
C LEU A 168 -2.95 -7.73 13.64
N THR A 169 -3.07 -6.46 14.01
CA THR A 169 -1.97 -5.72 14.66
C THR A 169 -1.61 -6.28 16.02
N LYS A 170 -2.56 -6.91 16.71
CA LYS A 170 -2.37 -7.56 18.01
C LYS A 170 -1.83 -8.99 17.92
N LYS A 171 -2.00 -9.64 16.77
CA LYS A 171 -1.58 -11.04 16.53
C LYS A 171 -0.20 -11.13 15.86
N LEU A 172 0.21 -10.09 15.15
CA LEU A 172 1.47 -10.05 14.41
C LEU A 172 2.58 -9.40 15.24
N SER A 173 3.83 -9.70 14.91
CA SER A 173 4.98 -9.00 15.49
C SER A 173 5.04 -7.56 15.00
N GLU A 174 5.61 -6.66 15.81
CA GLU A 174 5.77 -5.23 15.49
C GLU A 174 6.48 -5.01 14.14
N GLU A 175 7.49 -5.81 13.84
CA GLU A 175 8.21 -5.78 12.56
C GLU A 175 7.29 -6.08 11.37
N LYS A 176 6.38 -7.05 11.50
CA LYS A 176 5.41 -7.35 10.45
C LYS A 176 4.39 -6.23 10.30
N VAL A 177 3.93 -5.65 11.41
CA VAL A 177 3.00 -4.52 11.39
C VAL A 177 3.63 -3.32 10.68
N ALA A 178 4.87 -2.97 11.01
CA ALA A 178 5.62 -1.91 10.34
C ALA A 178 5.81 -2.18 8.84
N ARG A 179 6.14 -3.42 8.47
CA ARG A 179 6.24 -3.83 7.06
C ARG A 179 4.92 -3.63 6.32
N TYR A 180 3.79 -4.07 6.88
CA TYR A 180 2.50 -3.95 6.20
C TYR A 180 2.05 -2.50 6.01
N LYS A 181 2.42 -1.59 6.94
CA LYS A 181 2.23 -0.15 6.74
C LYS A 181 2.96 0.35 5.50
N ILE A 182 4.21 -0.07 5.29
CA ILE A 182 5.00 0.30 4.10
C ILE A 182 4.42 -0.32 2.82
N VAL A 183 3.95 -1.57 2.89
CA VAL A 183 3.30 -2.25 1.77
C VAL A 183 2.04 -1.50 1.34
N GLU A 184 1.19 -1.11 2.29
CA GLU A 184 0.01 -0.29 2.02
C GLU A 184 0.40 1.03 1.36
N LEU A 185 1.42 1.70 1.88
CA LEU A 185 1.89 2.98 1.37
C LEU A 185 2.36 2.87 -0.09
N LYS A 186 3.22 1.90 -0.42
CA LYS A 186 3.73 1.72 -1.79
C LYS A 186 2.64 1.33 -2.79
N ASN A 187 1.72 0.45 -2.40
CA ASN A 187 0.58 0.10 -3.24
C ASN A 187 -0.36 1.30 -3.45
N GLY A 188 -0.57 2.10 -2.40
CA GLY A 188 -1.30 3.36 -2.48
C GLY A 188 -0.66 4.35 -3.46
N ARG A 189 0.67 4.54 -3.38
CA ARG A 189 1.43 5.39 -4.33
C ARG A 189 1.30 4.91 -5.77
N ALA A 190 1.43 3.62 -6.00
CA ALA A 190 1.24 3.04 -7.34
C ALA A 190 -0.19 3.26 -7.86
N ALA A 191 -1.20 3.07 -7.00
CA ALA A 191 -2.59 3.30 -7.37
C ALA A 191 -2.90 4.78 -7.66
N MET A 192 -2.28 5.73 -6.94
CA MET A 192 -2.40 7.16 -7.25
C MET A 192 -1.88 7.48 -8.66
N ILE A 193 -0.72 6.92 -9.03
CA ILE A 193 -0.17 7.06 -10.39
C ILE A 193 -1.09 6.40 -11.42
N ALA A 194 -1.66 5.23 -11.11
CA ALA A 194 -2.58 4.54 -12.00
C ALA A 194 -3.86 5.36 -12.25
N MET A 195 -4.47 5.91 -11.20
CA MET A 195 -5.65 6.79 -11.35
C MET A 195 -5.34 8.07 -12.11
N ALA A 196 -4.19 8.71 -11.85
CA ALA A 196 -3.75 9.86 -12.63
C ALA A 196 -3.57 9.51 -14.12
N SER A 197 -3.09 8.30 -14.42
CA SER A 197 -2.95 7.80 -15.79
C SER A 197 -4.30 7.60 -16.47
N LEU A 198 -5.29 7.07 -15.75
CA LEU A 198 -6.67 6.92 -16.24
C LEU A 198 -7.31 8.29 -16.53
N PHE A 199 -7.13 9.27 -15.65
CA PHE A 199 -7.61 10.63 -15.90
C PHE A 199 -6.93 11.28 -17.11
N ALA A 200 -5.61 11.07 -17.26
CA ALA A 200 -4.85 11.64 -18.36
C ALA A 200 -5.26 11.05 -19.72
N MET A 201 -5.52 9.74 -19.83
CA MET A 201 -5.88 9.12 -21.11
C MET A 201 -7.25 9.56 -21.62
N GLU A 202 -8.19 9.89 -20.73
CA GLU A 202 -9.51 10.39 -21.11
C GLU A 202 -9.51 11.87 -21.42
N ALA A 203 -8.76 12.67 -20.65
CA ALA A 203 -8.67 14.12 -20.88
C ALA A 203 -7.81 14.46 -22.10
N ILE A 204 -6.74 13.70 -22.33
CA ILE A 204 -5.75 13.94 -23.39
C ILE A 204 -5.51 12.63 -24.15
N PRO A 205 -6.13 12.45 -25.33
CA PRO A 205 -5.92 11.26 -26.14
C PRO A 205 -4.44 11.03 -26.47
N GLY A 206 -3.93 9.82 -26.20
CA GLY A 206 -2.54 9.45 -26.46
C GLY A 206 -1.52 9.88 -25.39
N SER A 207 -1.97 10.47 -24.27
CA SER A 207 -1.09 10.85 -23.15
C SER A 207 -0.37 9.65 -22.51
N VAL A 208 -1.07 8.52 -22.37
CA VAL A 208 -0.55 7.27 -21.83
C VAL A 208 -0.53 6.22 -22.94
N PRO A 209 0.54 6.15 -23.75
CA PRO A 209 0.56 5.35 -24.98
C PRO A 209 0.46 3.84 -24.72
N ILE A 210 0.89 3.37 -23.55
CA ILE A 210 0.76 1.94 -23.19
C ILE A 210 -0.70 1.50 -23.06
N MET A 211 -1.59 2.39 -22.63
CA MET A 211 -3.02 2.08 -22.49
C MET A 211 -3.70 1.94 -23.86
N ASN A 212 -3.20 2.61 -24.90
CA ASN A 212 -3.72 2.44 -26.27
C ASN A 212 -3.43 1.04 -26.84
N VAL A 213 -2.42 0.34 -26.32
CA VAL A 213 -2.07 -1.02 -26.73
C VAL A 213 -2.79 -2.06 -25.89
N PHE A 214 -3.13 -1.72 -24.64
CA PHE A 214 -3.78 -2.63 -23.69
C PHE A 214 -5.31 -2.71 -23.83
N ASN A 215 -5.92 -1.75 -24.54
CA ASN A 215 -7.36 -1.67 -24.77
C ASN A 215 -7.85 -2.70 -25.81
#